data_AF-P15447-F1
#
_entry.id   AF-P15447-F1
#
_cell.length_a   1.000
_cell.length_b   1.000
_cell.length_c   1.000
_cell.angle_alpha   90.00
_cell.angle_beta   90.00
_cell.angle_gamma   90.00
#
_symmetry.space_group_name_H-M   'P 1'
#
loop_
_entity.id
_entity.type
_entity.pdbx_description
1 polymer ?
#
loop_
_entity_poly.entity_id
_entity_poly.type
_entity_poly.pdbx_seq_one_letter_code
_entity_poly.pdbx_strand_id
1 'polypeptide(L)'
;MGLSAAQRQVVASTWKDIAGSDNGAGVGKECFTKFLSAHHDIAAVFGFSGASDPGVADLGAKVLAQIGVAVSHLGDEGKMVAEMKAVGVRHKGYGYKHIKAEYFEPLGASLLSAMEHRIGGKMTAAAKDAWAAAYADISGALISGLQS
;
A
#
# COMPACT_ATOMS: atom_id res chain seq x y z
N MET A 1 11.56 8.44 7.47
CA MET A 1 13.03 8.29 7.54
C MET A 1 13.38 7.75 6.17
N GLY A 2 13.94 8.57 5.28
CA GLY A 2 14.09 8.18 3.88
C GLY A 2 14.84 6.87 3.64
N LEU A 3 14.44 6.16 2.59
CA LEU A 3 15.10 4.96 2.08
C LEU A 3 16.55 5.22 1.67
N SER A 4 17.44 4.27 1.98
CA SER A 4 18.80 4.26 1.42
C SER A 4 18.79 4.09 -0.11
N ALA A 5 19.89 4.46 -0.76
CA ALA A 5 20.05 4.26 -2.21
C ALA A 5 19.86 2.79 -2.63
N ALA A 6 20.38 1.84 -1.83
CA ALA A 6 20.22 0.41 -2.07
C ALA A 6 18.74 -0.02 -1.96
N GLN A 7 18.03 0.41 -0.92
CA GLN A 7 16.61 0.09 -0.76
C GLN A 7 15.76 0.67 -1.89
N ARG A 8 16.01 1.92 -2.31
CA ARG A 8 15.31 2.53 -3.46
C ARG A 8 15.51 1.73 -4.75
N GLN A 9 16.73 1.26 -5.01
CA GLN A 9 17.02 0.42 -6.18
C GLN A 9 16.28 -0.92 -6.13
N VAL A 10 16.22 -1.55 -4.95
CA VAL A 10 15.51 -2.82 -4.77
C VAL A 10 14.00 -2.64 -4.96
N VAL A 11 13.40 -1.60 -4.37
CA VAL A 11 11.97 -1.28 -4.55
C VAL A 11 11.66 -0.98 -6.02
N ALA A 12 12.44 -0.12 -6.68
CA ALA A 12 12.21 0.25 -8.08
C ALA A 12 12.35 -0.94 -9.05
N SER A 13 13.29 -1.86 -8.79
CA SER A 13 13.48 -3.05 -9.63
C SER A 13 12.39 -4.09 -9.44
N THR A 14 12.06 -4.43 -8.19
CA THR A 14 11.00 -5.41 -7.87
C THR A 14 9.59 -4.87 -8.16
N TRP A 15 9.38 -3.55 -8.13
CA TRP A 15 8.10 -2.95 -8.54
C TRP A 15 7.73 -3.32 -9.98
N LYS A 16 8.68 -3.50 -10.89
CA LYS A 16 8.38 -3.91 -12.27
C LYS A 16 7.68 -5.28 -12.31
N ASP A 17 8.14 -6.21 -11.48
CA ASP A 17 7.55 -7.55 -11.37
C ASP A 17 6.23 -7.53 -10.58
N ILE A 18 6.14 -6.68 -9.55
CA ILE A 18 4.92 -6.51 -8.75
C ILE A 18 3.81 -5.85 -9.58
N ALA A 19 4.13 -4.83 -10.38
CA ALA A 19 3.19 -4.16 -11.26
C ALA A 19 2.69 -5.09 -12.37
N GLY A 20 3.58 -5.92 -12.93
CA GLY A 20 3.21 -6.85 -13.99
C GLY A 20 2.51 -6.14 -15.16
N SER A 21 1.60 -6.84 -15.83
CA SER A 21 0.81 -6.29 -16.94
C SER A 21 -0.48 -5.58 -16.50
N ASP A 22 -0.85 -5.65 -15.21
CA ASP A 22 -2.10 -5.12 -14.66
C ASP A 22 -1.89 -3.92 -13.71
N ASN A 23 -0.69 -3.32 -13.73
CA ASN A 23 -0.29 -2.23 -12.85
C ASN A 23 -0.51 -2.55 -11.35
N GLY A 24 -0.32 -3.82 -10.97
CA GLY A 24 -0.45 -4.28 -9.58
C GLY A 24 -1.88 -4.63 -9.17
N ALA A 25 -2.89 -4.49 -10.04
CA ALA A 25 -4.29 -4.65 -9.67
C ALA A 25 -4.60 -5.98 -8.96
N GLY A 26 -4.06 -7.09 -9.44
CA GLY A 26 -4.21 -8.39 -8.80
C GLY A 26 -3.55 -8.49 -7.41
N VAL A 27 -2.40 -7.82 -7.18
CA VAL A 27 -1.80 -7.71 -5.83
C VAL A 27 -2.75 -6.96 -4.91
N GLY A 28 -3.30 -5.84 -5.39
CA GLY A 28 -4.25 -5.03 -4.63
C GLY A 28 -5.49 -5.81 -4.23
N LYS A 29 -6.09 -6.52 -5.18
CA LYS A 29 -7.24 -7.40 -4.91
C LYS A 29 -6.91 -8.43 -3.84
N GLU A 30 -5.82 -9.16 -4.00
CA GLU A 30 -5.42 -10.19 -3.02
C GLU A 30 -5.16 -9.60 -1.63
N CYS A 31 -4.43 -8.49 -1.56
CA CYS A 31 -4.12 -7.78 -0.32
C CYS A 31 -5.39 -7.44 0.46
N PHE A 32 -6.34 -6.74 -0.15
CA PHE A 32 -7.55 -6.30 0.55
C PHE A 32 -8.52 -7.45 0.81
N THR A 33 -8.66 -8.43 -0.09
CA THR A 33 -9.48 -9.61 0.18
C THR A 33 -8.95 -10.37 1.40
N LYS A 34 -7.64 -10.67 1.46
CA LYS A 34 -7.04 -11.36 2.61
C LYS A 34 -7.17 -10.53 3.89
N PHE A 35 -6.90 -9.23 3.82
CA PHE A 35 -7.01 -8.32 4.97
C PHE A 35 -8.43 -8.30 5.54
N LEU A 36 -9.45 -8.15 4.71
CA LEU A 36 -10.85 -8.11 5.14
C LEU A 36 -11.38 -9.47 5.59
N SER A 37 -10.82 -10.57 5.09
CA SER A 37 -11.09 -11.93 5.61
C SER A 37 -10.43 -12.19 6.96
N ALA A 38 -9.31 -11.53 7.28
CA ALA A 38 -8.69 -11.63 8.60
C ALA A 38 -9.30 -10.68 9.63
N HIS A 39 -9.85 -9.55 9.16
CA HIS A 39 -10.38 -8.46 10.01
C HIS A 39 -11.79 -8.06 9.57
N HIS A 40 -12.77 -8.93 9.87
CA HIS A 40 -14.15 -8.77 9.42
C HIS A 40 -14.79 -7.44 9.89
N ASP A 41 -14.35 -6.91 11.03
CA ASP A 41 -14.80 -5.64 11.61
C ASP A 41 -14.35 -4.41 10.79
N ILE A 42 -13.28 -4.55 10.02
CA ILE A 42 -12.71 -3.48 9.19
C ILE A 42 -13.50 -3.28 7.88
N ALA A 43 -14.26 -4.27 7.41
CA ALA A 43 -15.10 -4.11 6.21
C ALA A 43 -16.05 -2.90 6.32
N ALA A 44 -16.59 -2.66 7.51
CA ALA A 44 -17.43 -1.50 7.80
C ALA A 44 -16.67 -0.16 7.80
N VAL A 45 -15.35 -0.15 8.01
CA VAL A 45 -14.52 1.06 7.85
C VAL A 45 -14.51 1.49 6.39
N PHE A 46 -14.32 0.53 5.47
CA PHE A 46 -14.33 0.77 4.03
C PHE A 46 -15.73 0.95 3.45
N GLY A 47 -16.76 0.48 4.15
CA GLY A 47 -18.12 0.46 3.62
C GLY A 47 -18.43 -0.69 2.69
N PHE A 48 -17.65 -1.75 2.76
CA PHE A 48 -17.86 -2.95 1.99
C PHE A 48 -18.78 -3.91 2.73
N SER A 49 -19.57 -4.65 1.98
CA SER A 49 -20.40 -5.76 2.49
C SER A 49 -19.57 -6.94 3.03
N GLY A 50 -18.29 -7.00 2.69
CA GLY A 50 -17.32 -8.00 3.15
C GLY A 50 -16.12 -8.09 2.21
N ALA A 51 -15.27 -9.10 2.40
CA ALA A 51 -14.07 -9.33 1.59
C ALA A 51 -14.36 -9.63 0.10
N SER A 52 -15.59 -10.05 -0.21
CA SER A 52 -16.07 -10.36 -1.58
C SER A 52 -16.79 -9.20 -2.26
N ASP A 53 -16.88 -8.03 -1.61
CA ASP A 53 -17.51 -6.85 -2.21
C ASP A 53 -16.75 -6.42 -3.49
N PRO A 54 -17.42 -6.13 -4.62
CA PRO A 54 -16.75 -5.70 -5.85
C PRO A 54 -15.84 -4.48 -5.65
N GLY A 55 -16.17 -3.59 -4.70
CA GLY A 55 -15.36 -2.43 -4.36
C GLY A 55 -13.97 -2.77 -3.81
N VAL A 56 -13.76 -3.97 -3.27
CA VAL A 56 -12.47 -4.45 -2.76
C VAL A 56 -11.43 -4.52 -3.88
N ALA A 57 -11.81 -5.04 -5.04
CA ALA A 57 -10.89 -5.14 -6.18
C ALA A 57 -10.58 -3.77 -6.79
N ASP A 58 -11.59 -2.90 -6.91
CA ASP A 58 -11.43 -1.53 -7.41
C ASP A 58 -10.53 -0.68 -6.50
N LEU A 59 -10.75 -0.76 -5.17
CA LEU A 59 -9.87 -0.11 -4.19
C LEU A 59 -8.44 -0.65 -4.29
N GLY A 60 -8.28 -1.97 -4.38
CA GLY A 60 -6.97 -2.60 -4.52
C GLY A 60 -6.20 -2.07 -5.73
N ALA A 61 -6.85 -1.96 -6.89
CA ALA A 61 -6.23 -1.42 -8.10
C ALA A 61 -5.79 0.04 -7.92
N LYS A 62 -6.62 0.88 -7.29
CA LYS A 62 -6.32 2.30 -7.02
C LYS A 62 -5.14 2.46 -6.06
N VAL A 63 -5.08 1.64 -5.01
CA VAL A 63 -3.98 1.67 -4.03
C VAL A 63 -2.66 1.28 -4.69
N LEU A 64 -2.63 0.21 -5.47
CA LEU A 64 -1.41 -0.23 -6.15
C LEU A 64 -0.95 0.77 -7.22
N ALA A 65 -1.89 1.38 -7.95
CA ALA A 65 -1.55 2.47 -8.87
C ALA A 65 -0.90 3.66 -8.13
N GLN A 66 -1.44 4.07 -6.99
CA GLN A 66 -0.88 5.15 -6.17
C GLN A 66 0.49 4.79 -5.58
N ILE A 67 0.70 3.53 -5.17
CA ILE A 67 2.03 3.04 -4.79
C ILE A 67 3.00 3.15 -5.97
N GLY A 68 2.58 2.81 -7.19
CA GLY A 68 3.40 2.99 -8.38
C GLY A 68 3.85 4.43 -8.63
N VAL A 69 2.97 5.40 -8.38
CA VAL A 69 3.32 6.83 -8.45
C VAL A 69 4.34 7.18 -7.37
N ALA A 70 4.12 6.75 -6.12
CA ALA A 70 5.07 6.97 -5.02
C ALA A 70 6.45 6.34 -5.31
N VAL A 71 6.48 5.13 -5.87
CA VAL A 71 7.72 4.44 -6.31
C VAL A 71 8.46 5.25 -7.36
N SER A 72 7.75 5.88 -8.31
CA SER A 72 8.34 6.76 -9.33
C SER A 72 9.00 8.02 -8.75
N HIS A 73 8.61 8.42 -7.53
CA HIS A 73 9.11 9.60 -6.83
C HIS A 73 10.12 9.27 -5.72
N LEU A 74 10.59 8.02 -5.56
CA LEU A 74 11.56 7.67 -4.49
C LEU A 74 12.90 8.42 -4.58
N GLY A 75 13.25 8.94 -5.76
CA GLY A 75 14.42 9.79 -5.96
C GLY A 75 14.28 11.20 -5.34
N ASP A 76 13.04 11.64 -5.08
CA ASP A 76 12.68 12.93 -4.52
C ASP A 76 11.70 12.72 -3.35
N GLU A 77 12.27 12.45 -2.16
CA GLU A 77 11.50 12.16 -0.94
C GLU A 77 10.51 13.28 -0.62
N GLY A 78 10.89 14.55 -0.82
CA GLY A 78 10.02 15.69 -0.57
C GLY A 78 8.76 15.65 -1.43
N LYS A 79 8.91 15.34 -2.73
CA LYS A 79 7.78 15.18 -3.65
C LYS A 79 6.90 13.99 -3.26
N MET A 80 7.50 12.84 -2.95
CA MET A 80 6.75 11.64 -2.54
C MET A 80 5.93 11.91 -1.26
N VAL A 81 6.54 12.50 -0.23
CA VAL A 81 5.87 12.82 1.04
C VAL A 81 4.74 13.82 0.84
N ALA A 82 4.96 14.89 0.06
CA ALA A 82 3.92 15.89 -0.20
C ALA A 82 2.70 15.29 -0.90
N GLU A 83 2.92 14.43 -1.89
CA GLU A 83 1.84 13.74 -2.61
C GLU A 83 1.07 12.79 -1.70
N MET A 84 1.78 11.94 -0.93
CA MET A 84 1.15 11.00 -0.01
C MET A 84 0.42 11.70 1.14
N LYS A 85 0.92 12.85 1.61
CA LYS A 85 0.19 13.70 2.57
C LYS A 85 -1.12 14.21 1.98
N ALA A 86 -1.12 14.66 0.72
CA ALA A 86 -2.35 15.06 0.04
C ALA A 86 -3.35 13.91 -0.14
N VAL A 87 -2.85 12.68 -0.40
CA VAL A 87 -3.67 11.46 -0.37
C VAL A 87 -4.30 11.27 1.01
N GLY A 88 -3.52 11.43 2.08
CA GLY A 88 -3.98 11.36 3.47
C GLY A 88 -5.07 12.36 3.83
N VAL A 89 -4.96 13.62 3.38
CA VAL A 89 -6.01 14.62 3.62
C VAL A 89 -7.36 14.17 3.04
N ARG A 90 -7.36 13.55 1.85
CA ARG A 90 -8.59 13.01 1.25
C ARG A 90 -9.21 11.88 2.07
N HIS A 91 -8.39 11.10 2.79
CA HIS A 91 -8.88 10.02 3.65
C HIS A 91 -9.72 10.51 4.83
N LYS A 92 -9.66 11.79 5.21
CA LYS A 92 -10.56 12.37 6.22
C LYS A 92 -12.04 12.29 5.81
N GLY A 93 -12.32 12.30 4.50
CA GLY A 93 -13.67 12.17 3.93
C GLY A 93 -14.02 10.76 3.47
N TYR A 94 -13.15 9.76 3.71
CA TYR A 94 -13.38 8.38 3.26
C TYR A 94 -13.86 7.49 4.40
N GLY A 95 -14.64 6.47 4.02
CA GLY A 95 -15.14 5.45 4.92
C GLY A 95 -16.40 5.83 5.71
N TYR A 96 -17.00 4.83 6.36
CA TYR A 96 -18.17 5.02 7.23
C TYR A 96 -17.78 5.16 8.70
N LYS A 97 -16.60 4.66 9.07
CA LYS A 97 -16.00 4.78 10.40
C LYS A 97 -14.65 5.48 10.28
N HIS A 98 -14.21 6.10 11.36
CA HIS A 98 -12.90 6.76 11.41
C HIS A 98 -11.77 5.81 10.96
N ILE A 99 -11.05 6.20 9.90
CA ILE A 99 -9.80 5.57 9.50
C ILE A 99 -8.76 5.92 10.57
N LYS A 100 -8.13 4.92 11.16
CA LYS A 100 -7.14 5.10 12.22
C LYS A 100 -5.76 4.63 11.78
N ALA A 101 -4.71 5.17 12.39
CA ALA A 101 -3.32 4.85 12.06
C ALA A 101 -2.99 3.37 12.29
N GLU A 102 -3.64 2.74 13.27
CA GLU A 102 -3.43 1.33 13.65
C GLU A 102 -3.89 0.34 12.57
N TYR A 103 -4.71 0.78 11.61
CA TYR A 103 -5.16 -0.10 10.52
C TYR A 103 -4.09 -0.29 9.43
N PHE A 104 -3.08 0.57 9.38
CA PHE A 104 -2.06 0.53 8.33
C PHE A 104 -1.03 -0.58 8.60
N GLU A 105 -0.63 -0.83 9.84
CA GLU A 105 0.34 -1.89 10.15
C GLU A 105 -0.10 -3.30 9.65
N PRO A 106 -1.30 -3.82 10.00
CA PRO A 106 -1.75 -5.12 9.49
C PRO A 106 -2.06 -5.11 7.98
N LEU A 107 -2.41 -3.95 7.41
CA LEU A 107 -2.55 -3.80 5.95
C LEU A 107 -1.19 -3.93 5.26
N GLY A 108 -0.12 -3.38 5.84
CA GLY A 108 1.25 -3.53 5.35
C GLY A 108 1.68 -4.99 5.27
N ALA A 109 1.42 -5.78 6.31
CA ALA A 109 1.69 -7.21 6.30
C ALA A 109 0.93 -7.94 5.17
N SER A 110 -0.34 -7.60 4.97
CA SER A 110 -1.18 -8.16 3.91
C SER A 110 -0.64 -7.79 2.51
N LEU A 111 -0.17 -6.55 2.34
CA LEU A 111 0.41 -6.07 1.09
C LEU A 111 1.72 -6.80 0.75
N LEU A 112 2.65 -6.88 1.70
CA LEU A 112 3.92 -7.57 1.51
C LEU A 112 3.70 -9.05 1.18
N SER A 113 2.73 -9.71 1.84
CA SER A 113 2.35 -11.09 1.52
C SER A 113 1.82 -11.25 0.10
N ALA A 114 0.95 -10.35 -0.36
CA ALA A 114 0.42 -10.37 -1.72
C ALA A 114 1.50 -10.09 -2.78
N MET A 115 2.45 -9.19 -2.49
CA MET A 115 3.61 -8.93 -3.35
C MET A 115 4.50 -10.18 -3.45
N GLU A 116 4.80 -10.84 -2.32
CA GLU A 116 5.57 -12.08 -2.29
C GLU A 116 4.89 -13.20 -3.08
N HIS A 117 3.58 -13.36 -2.95
CA HIS A 117 2.84 -14.35 -3.72
C HIS A 117 2.94 -14.10 -5.23
N ARG A 118 2.93 -12.83 -5.66
CA ARG A 118 3.07 -12.47 -7.08
C ARG A 118 4.47 -12.73 -7.64
N ILE A 119 5.52 -12.30 -6.95
CA ILE A 119 6.90 -12.32 -7.51
C ILE A 119 7.73 -13.51 -7.03
N GLY A 120 7.20 -14.33 -6.13
CA GLY A 120 7.84 -15.52 -5.58
C GLY A 120 9.23 -15.22 -5.03
N GLY A 121 10.22 -16.02 -5.45
CA GLY A 121 11.60 -15.93 -4.98
C GLY A 121 12.32 -14.61 -5.27
N LYS A 122 11.74 -13.72 -6.09
CA LYS A 122 12.26 -12.34 -6.25
C LYS A 122 12.04 -11.48 -4.99
N MET A 123 11.10 -11.86 -4.13
CA MET A 123 10.90 -11.24 -2.81
C MET A 123 11.93 -11.76 -1.80
N THR A 124 13.20 -11.46 -2.08
CA THR A 124 14.34 -11.81 -1.21
C THR A 124 14.25 -11.10 0.15
N ALA A 125 15.09 -11.50 1.12
CA ALA A 125 15.16 -10.81 2.42
C ALA A 125 15.45 -9.30 2.27
N ALA A 126 16.33 -8.92 1.33
CA ALA A 126 16.61 -7.52 1.01
C ALA A 126 15.39 -6.80 0.41
N ALA A 127 14.60 -7.49 -0.42
CA ALA A 127 13.36 -6.93 -0.95
C ALA A 127 12.30 -6.74 0.14
N LYS A 128 12.15 -7.70 1.06
CA LYS A 128 11.22 -7.57 2.20
C LYS A 128 11.58 -6.38 3.10
N ASP A 129 12.87 -6.21 3.42
CA ASP A 129 13.34 -5.05 4.18
C ASP A 129 13.06 -3.73 3.46
N ALA A 130 13.43 -3.64 2.18
CA ALA A 130 13.25 -2.42 1.40
C ALA A 130 11.77 -2.05 1.22
N TRP A 131 10.88 -3.04 1.00
CA TRP A 131 9.43 -2.81 0.91
C TRP A 131 8.80 -2.48 2.25
N ALA A 132 9.26 -3.05 3.36
CA ALA A 132 8.79 -2.68 4.69
C ALA A 132 9.15 -1.21 5.02
N ALA A 133 10.38 -0.79 4.72
CA ALA A 133 10.80 0.60 4.87
C ALA A 133 10.01 1.54 3.94
N ALA A 134 9.82 1.15 2.67
CA ALA A 134 9.06 1.97 1.72
C ALA A 134 7.59 2.10 2.12
N TYR A 135 6.98 1.00 2.59
CA TYR A 135 5.63 1.02 3.13
C TYR A 135 5.52 1.95 4.34
N ALA A 136 6.47 1.89 5.26
CA ALA A 136 6.49 2.75 6.45
C ALA A 136 6.55 4.24 6.08
N ASP A 137 7.40 4.63 5.13
CA ASP A 137 7.48 6.03 4.67
C ASP A 137 6.21 6.47 3.93
N ILE A 138 5.69 5.65 3.00
CA ILE A 138 4.48 5.95 2.21
C ILE A 138 3.25 6.06 3.12
N SER A 139 3.03 5.08 3.99
CA SER A 139 1.90 5.05 4.92
C SER A 139 2.04 6.13 5.99
N GLY A 140 3.23 6.39 6.51
CA GLY A 140 3.50 7.47 7.47
C GLY A 140 3.17 8.85 6.91
N ALA A 141 3.55 9.14 5.65
CA ALA A 141 3.19 10.39 4.98
C ALA A 141 1.67 10.52 4.79
N LEU A 142 0.99 9.43 4.42
CA LEU A 142 -0.48 9.40 4.33
C LEU A 142 -1.12 9.66 5.71
N ILE A 143 -0.66 8.99 6.76
CA ILE A 143 -1.16 9.17 8.13
C ILE A 143 -0.95 10.62 8.59
N SER A 144 0.19 11.23 8.29
CA SER A 144 0.43 12.66 8.57
C SER A 144 -0.58 13.57 7.88
N GLY A 145 -1.02 13.21 6.67
CA GLY A 145 -2.10 13.91 5.97
C GLY A 145 -3.46 13.70 6.61
N LEU A 146 -3.77 12.45 6.97
CA LEU A 146 -5.01 12.06 7.63
C LEU A 146 -5.19 12.76 8.99
N GLN A 147 -4.10 12.96 9.72
CA GLN A 147 -4.08 13.57 11.06
C GLN A 147 -3.80 15.09 11.06
N SER A 148 -3.72 15.71 9.87
CA SER A 148 -3.44 17.15 9.74
C SER A 148 -4.58 18.07 10.16
#